data_AF-A0A0N7KN28-F1
#
_entry.id   AF-A0A0N7KN28-F1
#
_cell.length_a   1.000
_cell.length_b   1.000
_cell.length_c   1.000
_cell.angle_alpha   90.00
_cell.angle_beta   90.00
_cell.angle_gamma   90.00
#
_symmetry.space_group_name_H-M   'P 1'
#
loop_
_entity.id
_entity.type
_entity.pdbx_description
1 polymer ?
#
loop_
_entity_poly.entity_id
_entity_poly.type
_entity_poly.pdbx_seq_one_letter_code
_entity_poly.pdbx_strand_id
1 'polypeptide(L)'
;SKRLLPPLPPPPPPSRTFHDAAAAAEAPRPRARPEYDPKIAERKSGQEPLMVSQFMVELVGTKAVDGEAPPRILHFNPRIRGDYSGKPVIEMNSCYRMQWGQSQRCEGYASRPADETVDGQLKCEKWIRDDDKKSEESKMKWWVKRLIGRPKDVHISWPYPFAEGKLFVLTLTAGLEGYHVNVDGRHVTSFPYRTGYTLEDATGLSLNGDIDIESIFASSLPNSHPSFAPERYLEMSEQWRAPPLPTEPVELFIGILSAASHFAERMAVRKSWMMYTRKSTNIVARFFVALNGKKEVNAELKREAEFFQDIVIVPFMDSYDLVVLKTIAIAEYGVRVIPAKYIMKCDDDTFVRIDSVLDQVKKVRSDKSVYVGSMNYFHRPLRSGKWAVTYEEWPEEAYPNYANGPGYVISADIARYIVSEFDNQTLRLFKMEDVNMGMWVEKFNNTLRPVEYRHDVRFYQSGCFDGYFTAHYQSPQHMICLWRKLQSGSSRCCNVR
;
A
#
# COMPACT_ATOMS: atom_id res chain seq x y z
N SER A 1 -45.59 0.00 46.45
CA SER A 1 -44.38 -0.83 46.29
C SER A 1 -43.75 -0.52 44.94
N LYS A 2 -42.82 0.45 44.87
CA LYS A 2 -42.10 0.83 43.65
C LYS A 2 -40.69 0.23 43.74
N ARG A 3 -40.37 -0.75 42.89
CA ARG A 3 -39.01 -1.32 42.79
C ARG A 3 -38.14 -0.36 41.99
N LEU A 4 -37.05 0.11 42.60
CA LEU A 4 -35.97 0.85 41.95
C LEU A 4 -35.17 -0.10 41.06
N LEU A 5 -34.90 0.33 39.83
CA LEU A 5 -33.98 -0.33 38.89
C LEU A 5 -32.53 -0.16 39.38
N PRO A 6 -31.64 -1.14 39.15
CA PRO A 6 -30.23 -1.04 39.54
C PRO A 6 -29.49 0.01 38.68
N PRO A 7 -28.40 0.61 39.20
CA PRO A 7 -27.61 1.60 38.47
C PRO A 7 -26.88 0.96 37.28
N LEU A 8 -26.79 1.72 36.19
CA LEU A 8 -26.01 1.37 34.99
C LEU A 8 -24.54 1.15 35.35
N PRO A 9 -23.86 0.16 34.74
CA PRO A 9 -22.42 -0.02 34.92
C PRO A 9 -21.67 1.21 34.38
N PRO A 10 -20.52 1.56 34.99
CA PRO A 10 -19.70 2.67 34.52
C PRO A 10 -19.22 2.42 33.07
N PRO A 11 -19.01 3.49 32.28
CA PRO A 11 -18.47 3.36 30.93
C PRO A 11 -17.11 2.65 30.99
N PRO A 12 -16.77 1.83 29.98
CA PRO A 12 -15.45 1.21 29.90
C PRO A 12 -14.37 2.30 29.92
N PRO A 13 -13.21 2.05 30.55
CA PRO A 13 -12.11 3.00 30.55
C PRO A 13 -11.71 3.33 29.10
N PRO A 14 -11.22 4.55 28.82
CA PRO A 14 -10.74 4.90 27.50
C PRO A 14 -9.74 3.84 27.02
N SER A 15 -10.01 3.31 25.82
CA SER A 15 -9.17 2.33 25.15
C SER A 15 -7.72 2.78 25.20
N ARG A 16 -6.85 1.92 25.76
CA ARG A 16 -5.41 2.13 25.79
C ARG A 16 -4.94 2.56 24.41
N THR A 17 -4.47 3.79 24.29
CA THR A 17 -3.71 4.26 23.15
C THR A 17 -2.48 3.38 23.01
N PHE A 18 -2.34 2.69 21.89
CA PHE A 18 -1.09 2.03 21.52
C PHE A 18 -0.10 3.15 21.19
N HIS A 19 0.82 3.41 22.13
CA HIS A 19 1.93 4.33 21.91
C HIS A 19 3.15 3.48 21.64
N ASP A 20 3.37 3.18 20.36
CA ASP A 20 4.60 2.57 19.88
C ASP A 20 5.58 3.72 19.73
N ALA A 21 6.50 3.87 20.69
CA ALA A 21 7.46 4.98 20.69
C ALA A 21 8.88 4.42 20.55
N ALA A 22 9.55 4.80 19.46
CA ALA A 22 11.00 4.70 19.34
C ALA A 22 11.61 6.04 19.74
N ALA A 23 12.45 6.05 20.79
CA ALA A 23 13.17 7.23 21.25
C ALA A 23 14.67 7.03 20.98
N ALA A 24 15.28 7.96 20.27
CA ALA A 24 16.72 7.98 20.05
C ALA A 24 17.31 9.28 20.62
N ALA A 25 18.39 9.13 21.41
CA ALA A 25 19.23 10.25 21.83
C ALA A 25 20.39 10.37 20.84
N GLU A 26 20.46 11.50 20.14
CA GLU A 26 21.29 11.63 18.96
C GLU A 26 21.93 13.03 18.90
N ALA A 27 23.08 13.14 18.24
CA ALA A 27 23.70 14.42 17.90
C ALA A 27 24.10 14.42 16.41
N PRO A 28 23.75 15.43 15.60
CA PRO A 28 24.28 15.53 14.25
C PRO A 28 25.80 15.78 14.31
N ARG A 29 26.56 15.11 13.45
CA ARG A 29 28.02 15.20 13.46
C ARG A 29 28.50 16.66 13.34
N PRO A 30 29.63 17.04 13.99
CA PRO A 30 30.03 18.44 14.11
C PRO A 30 30.50 19.13 12.81
N ARG A 31 30.54 18.43 11.67
CA ARG A 31 31.09 18.98 10.42
C ARG A 31 30.25 18.55 9.22
N ALA A 32 29.68 19.53 8.53
CA ALA A 32 29.15 19.34 7.17
C ALA A 32 30.25 18.76 6.27
N ARG A 33 29.86 17.89 5.34
CA ARG A 33 30.77 17.26 4.38
C ARG A 33 30.65 17.92 3.00
N PRO A 34 31.76 18.04 2.24
CA PRO A 34 31.71 18.53 0.88
C PRO A 34 31.03 17.52 -0.06
N GLU A 35 30.01 17.93 -0.80
CA GLU A 35 29.36 17.16 -1.87
C GLU A 35 29.78 17.71 -3.24
N TYR A 36 30.42 16.85 -4.03
CA TYR A 36 31.01 17.20 -5.32
C TYR A 36 30.08 16.95 -6.52
N ASP A 37 28.97 16.25 -6.32
CA ASP A 37 27.95 15.97 -7.35
C ASP A 37 26.54 16.00 -6.73
N PRO A 38 26.02 17.18 -6.35
CA PRO A 38 24.75 17.30 -5.67
C PRO A 38 23.60 16.98 -6.64
N LYS A 39 22.87 15.89 -6.39
CA LYS A 39 21.68 15.50 -7.18
C LYS A 39 20.47 16.42 -6.97
N ILE A 40 20.55 17.32 -5.99
CA ILE A 40 19.40 18.02 -5.40
C ILE A 40 19.65 19.54 -5.33
N ALA A 41 20.74 20.06 -5.89
CA ALA A 41 21.03 21.49 -5.99
C ALA A 41 21.77 21.81 -7.30
N GLU A 42 21.37 22.86 -8.01
CA GLU A 42 22.05 23.28 -9.25
C GLU A 42 23.43 23.87 -8.94
N ARG A 43 24.49 23.27 -9.48
CA ARG A 43 25.85 23.82 -9.43
C ARG A 43 26.19 24.49 -10.77
N LYS A 44 26.68 25.73 -10.74
CA LYS A 44 27.37 26.32 -11.90
C LYS A 44 28.81 25.81 -11.94
N SER A 45 29.31 25.48 -13.13
CA SER A 45 30.69 24.97 -13.32
C SER A 45 31.71 25.94 -12.69
N GLY A 46 32.58 25.43 -11.81
CA GLY A 46 33.68 26.20 -11.19
C GLY A 46 33.49 26.67 -9.73
N GLN A 47 32.42 26.28 -9.03
CA GLN A 47 32.23 26.62 -7.59
C GLN A 47 32.77 25.57 -6.62
N GLU A 48 33.12 26.01 -5.40
CA GLU A 48 33.48 25.16 -4.25
C GLU A 48 32.40 24.10 -3.94
N PRO A 49 32.76 22.94 -3.36
CA PRO A 49 31.82 21.87 -3.06
C PRO A 49 30.71 22.33 -2.10
N LEU A 50 29.48 21.88 -2.36
CA LEU A 50 28.34 22.21 -1.51
C LEU A 50 28.50 21.51 -0.17
N MET A 51 28.45 22.25 0.93
CA MET A 51 28.54 21.67 2.26
C MET A 51 27.17 21.13 2.69
N VAL A 52 27.09 19.82 2.90
CA VAL A 52 25.85 19.11 3.24
C VAL A 52 25.93 18.59 4.67
N SER A 53 24.83 18.73 5.42
CA SER A 53 24.62 18.11 6.72
C SER A 53 23.18 17.62 6.78
N GLN A 54 23.01 16.29 6.75
CA GLN A 54 21.70 15.64 6.82
C GLN A 54 21.81 14.25 7.42
N PHE A 55 20.71 13.78 7.99
CA PHE A 55 20.59 12.39 8.45
C PHE A 55 19.22 11.84 8.10
N MET A 56 19.09 10.51 8.17
CA MET A 56 17.86 9.83 7.83
C MET A 56 17.51 8.81 8.91
N VAL A 57 16.25 8.85 9.33
CA VAL A 57 15.60 7.84 10.16
C VAL A 57 14.59 7.12 9.29
N GLU A 58 14.77 5.82 9.08
CA GLU A 58 13.97 5.03 8.16
C GLU A 58 13.33 3.82 8.83
N LEU A 59 12.02 3.66 8.69
CA LEU A 59 11.34 2.39 8.94
C LEU A 59 11.41 1.55 7.67
N VAL A 60 12.06 0.39 7.76
CA VAL A 60 12.33 -0.49 6.62
C VAL A 60 11.49 -1.76 6.68
N GLY A 61 10.90 -2.13 5.54
CA GLY A 61 10.17 -3.38 5.43
C GLY A 61 11.05 -4.57 5.08
N THR A 62 10.44 -5.75 4.98
CA THR A 62 11.18 -6.97 4.62
C THR A 62 11.56 -6.93 3.14
N LYS A 63 12.79 -7.38 2.82
CA LYS A 63 13.21 -7.58 1.44
C LYS A 63 12.37 -8.70 0.82
N ALA A 64 11.46 -8.34 -0.08
CA ALA A 64 10.52 -9.28 -0.70
C ALA A 64 11.08 -9.94 -1.97
N VAL A 65 11.95 -9.25 -2.72
CA VAL A 65 12.48 -9.69 -4.01
C VAL A 65 14.01 -9.55 -4.00
N ASP A 66 14.72 -10.55 -4.53
CA ASP A 66 16.16 -10.48 -4.71
C ASP A 66 16.55 -9.49 -5.82
N GLY A 67 17.48 -8.57 -5.51
CA GLY A 67 17.89 -7.48 -6.39
C GLY A 67 17.26 -6.12 -6.07
N GLU A 68 16.19 -6.08 -5.28
CA GLU A 68 15.57 -4.84 -4.81
C GLU A 68 16.05 -4.44 -3.41
N ALA A 69 16.14 -3.13 -3.14
CA ALA A 69 16.33 -2.65 -1.78
C ALA A 69 15.04 -2.82 -0.97
N PRO A 70 15.13 -3.07 0.35
CA PRO A 70 13.95 -3.15 1.20
C PRO A 70 13.14 -1.84 1.15
N PRO A 71 11.80 -1.91 1.14
CA PRO A 71 10.97 -0.72 1.07
C PRO A 71 11.20 0.20 2.27
N ARG A 72 11.14 1.51 2.04
CA ARG A 72 11.13 2.55 3.07
C ARG A 72 9.69 2.90 3.35
N ILE A 73 9.13 2.33 4.41
CA ILE A 73 7.76 2.58 4.81
C ILE A 73 7.63 4.02 5.31
N LEU A 74 8.63 4.44 6.08
CA LEU A 74 8.85 5.84 6.43
C LEU A 74 10.31 6.19 6.13
N HIS A 75 10.50 7.30 5.44
CA HIS A 75 11.79 7.98 5.27
C HIS A 75 11.65 9.38 5.85
N PHE A 76 12.29 9.62 6.99
CA PHE A 76 12.37 10.93 7.64
C PHE A 76 13.78 11.48 7.46
N ASN A 77 13.91 12.61 6.76
CA ASN A 77 15.19 13.19 6.35
C ASN A 77 15.27 14.69 6.71
N PRO A 78 15.78 15.02 7.91
CA PRO A 78 16.17 16.38 8.25
C PRO A 78 17.44 16.79 7.53
N ARG A 79 17.35 17.91 6.80
CA ARG A 79 18.50 18.58 6.19
C ARG A 79 18.78 19.86 6.95
N ILE A 80 19.98 19.95 7.49
CA ILE A 80 20.48 21.11 8.22
C ILE A 80 21.14 22.07 7.22
N ARG A 81 21.91 21.55 6.25
CA ARG A 81 22.55 22.31 5.16
C ARG A 81 22.56 21.52 3.85
N GLY A 82 22.64 22.26 2.74
CA GLY A 82 22.82 21.69 1.39
C GLY A 82 21.54 21.42 0.61
N ASP A 83 20.39 21.89 1.09
CA ASP A 83 19.14 21.85 0.31
C ASP A 83 19.11 22.97 -0.76
N TYR A 84 18.45 22.73 -1.90
CA TYR A 84 18.32 23.73 -2.98
C TYR A 84 17.70 25.05 -2.52
N SER A 85 16.85 25.03 -1.49
CA SER A 85 16.25 26.23 -0.93
C SER A 85 17.26 27.12 -0.18
N GLY A 86 18.46 26.60 0.08
CA GLY A 86 19.47 27.24 0.93
C GLY A 86 19.08 27.27 2.41
N LYS A 87 17.99 26.59 2.80
CA LYS A 87 17.41 26.63 4.15
C LYS A 87 17.27 25.22 4.73
N PRO A 88 17.25 25.08 6.06
CA PRO A 88 16.95 23.80 6.69
C PRO A 88 15.53 23.36 6.37
N VAL A 89 15.36 22.06 6.10
CA VAL A 89 14.09 21.45 5.70
C VAL A 89 13.99 20.05 6.27
N ILE A 90 12.78 19.65 6.65
CA ILE A 90 12.48 18.24 6.93
C ILE A 90 11.73 17.67 5.74
N GLU A 91 12.24 16.60 5.17
CA GLU A 91 11.58 15.87 4.10
C GLU A 91 11.11 14.50 4.59
N MET A 92 9.85 14.18 4.31
CA MET A 92 9.23 12.90 4.63
C MET A 92 8.69 12.22 3.38
N ASN A 93 8.96 10.93 3.23
CA ASN A 93 8.51 10.16 2.07
C ASN A 93 8.38 8.67 2.39
N SER A 94 7.90 7.88 1.43
CA SER A 94 7.97 6.42 1.42
C SER A 94 8.51 5.96 0.08
N CYS A 95 9.28 4.87 0.07
CA CYS A 95 9.85 4.24 -1.12
C CYS A 95 9.44 2.78 -1.18
N TYR A 96 8.84 2.35 -2.28
CA TYR A 96 8.45 0.95 -2.45
C TYR A 96 8.85 0.42 -3.81
N ARG A 97 9.47 -0.75 -3.79
CA ARG A 97 10.11 -1.36 -4.96
C ARG A 97 10.89 -0.29 -5.75
N MET A 98 11.75 0.44 -5.04
CA MET A 98 12.61 1.49 -5.57
C MET A 98 11.89 2.75 -6.13
N GLN A 99 10.60 2.92 -5.90
CA GLN A 99 9.86 4.13 -6.29
C GLN A 99 9.50 4.97 -5.06
N TRP A 100 10.04 6.19 -5.05
CA TRP A 100 9.62 7.24 -4.12
C TRP A 100 8.25 7.76 -4.50
N GLY A 101 7.35 7.91 -3.54
CA GLY A 101 6.12 8.65 -3.78
C GLY A 101 6.32 10.17 -3.67
N GLN A 102 5.22 10.93 -3.62
CA GLN A 102 5.27 12.40 -3.56
C GLN A 102 5.86 12.89 -2.24
N SER A 103 6.96 13.64 -2.26
CA SER A 103 7.59 14.15 -1.04
C SER A 103 6.69 15.11 -0.24
N GLN A 104 6.67 14.96 1.09
CA GLN A 104 6.14 15.97 2.03
C GLN A 104 7.32 16.76 2.60
N ARG A 105 7.32 18.08 2.41
CA ARG A 105 8.42 18.96 2.83
C ARG A 105 7.93 20.00 3.83
N CYS A 106 8.58 20.06 4.98
CA CYS A 106 8.35 21.07 6.01
C CYS A 106 9.47 22.10 5.96
N GLU A 107 9.15 23.31 5.49
CA GLU A 107 10.10 24.41 5.26
C GLU A 107 10.03 25.51 6.33
N GLY A 108 9.32 25.25 7.43
CA GLY A 108 9.13 26.17 8.55
C GLY A 108 7.83 26.96 8.55
N TYR A 109 6.91 26.65 7.64
CA TYR A 109 5.54 27.12 7.71
C TYR A 109 4.63 26.03 8.29
N ALA A 110 3.71 26.42 9.17
CA ALA A 110 2.67 25.51 9.62
C ALA A 110 1.76 25.14 8.43
N SER A 111 1.46 23.84 8.29
CA SER A 111 0.43 23.38 7.37
C SER A 111 -0.92 24.00 7.74
N ARG A 112 -1.78 24.28 6.76
CA ARG A 112 -3.11 24.81 7.08
C ARG A 112 -3.94 23.68 7.70
N PRO A 113 -4.75 23.95 8.74
CA PRO A 113 -5.65 22.93 9.30
C PRO A 113 -6.63 22.34 8.26
N ALA A 114 -6.91 23.06 7.18
CA ALA A 114 -7.72 22.58 6.05
C ALA A 114 -6.98 21.57 5.14
N ASP A 115 -5.65 21.45 5.25
CA ASP A 115 -4.81 20.58 4.40
C ASP A 115 -4.71 19.12 4.93
N GLU A 116 -5.74 18.66 5.65
CA GLU A 116 -5.85 17.35 6.32
C GLU A 116 -4.75 17.14 7.40
N THR A 117 -5.12 17.22 8.68
CA THR A 117 -4.28 16.81 9.82
C THR A 117 -4.04 15.30 9.83
N VAL A 118 -3.08 14.82 10.61
CA VAL A 118 -2.87 13.38 10.88
C VAL A 118 -3.06 13.16 12.38
N ASP A 119 -4.07 12.39 12.77
CA ASP A 119 -4.46 12.17 14.18
C ASP A 119 -4.71 13.50 14.94
N GLY A 120 -5.24 14.51 14.23
CA GLY A 120 -5.45 15.86 14.75
C GLY A 120 -4.18 16.71 14.90
N GLN A 121 -3.00 16.20 14.50
CA GLN A 121 -1.73 16.92 14.47
C GLN A 121 -1.43 17.51 13.09
N LEU A 122 -0.67 18.62 13.05
CA LEU A 122 -0.29 19.26 11.80
C LEU A 122 0.73 18.40 11.03
N LYS A 123 0.63 18.40 9.70
CA LYS A 123 1.65 17.76 8.85
C LYS A 123 3.01 18.43 9.02
N CYS A 124 3.06 19.75 9.09
CA CYS A 124 4.26 20.53 9.38
C CYS A 124 3.99 21.60 10.43
N GLU A 125 4.89 21.72 11.40
CA GLU A 125 4.88 22.81 12.38
C GLU A 125 5.61 24.06 11.89
N LYS A 126 5.29 25.21 12.48
CA LYS A 126 6.02 26.46 12.23
C LYS A 126 7.33 26.51 13.03
N TRP A 127 8.40 26.96 12.40
CA TRP A 127 9.65 27.37 13.06
C TRP A 127 10.19 28.70 12.55
N ILE A 128 11.05 29.34 13.34
CA ILE A 128 11.69 30.63 13.04
C ILE A 128 12.61 30.46 11.85
N ARG A 129 12.49 31.36 10.88
CA ARG A 129 13.35 31.46 9.70
C ARG A 129 14.30 32.64 9.88
N ASP A 130 15.51 32.58 9.32
CA ASP A 130 16.50 33.67 9.45
C ASP A 130 15.98 35.02 8.90
N ASP A 131 15.02 35.00 7.98
CA ASP A 131 14.38 36.20 7.44
C ASP A 131 13.40 36.89 8.42
N ASP A 132 12.98 36.21 9.49
CA ASP A 132 12.05 36.75 10.50
C ASP A 132 12.77 37.62 11.57
N LYS A 133 14.08 37.82 11.45
CA LYS A 133 14.92 38.57 12.42
C LYS A 133 14.68 40.09 12.48
N LYS A 134 13.65 40.62 11.84
CA LYS A 134 13.25 42.04 11.98
C LYS A 134 11.81 42.14 12.51
N SER A 135 11.63 42.02 13.84
CA SER A 135 10.84 42.98 14.65
C SER A 135 10.18 42.43 15.93
N GLU A 136 10.13 41.12 16.18
CA GLU A 136 9.23 40.59 17.23
C GLU A 136 9.90 40.32 18.60
N GLU A 137 11.19 39.95 18.67
CA GLU A 137 11.84 39.61 19.96
C GLU A 137 11.94 40.79 20.94
N SER A 138 12.13 42.01 20.43
CA SER A 138 12.32 43.21 21.27
C SER A 138 11.02 43.73 21.86
N LYS A 139 9.86 43.42 21.24
CA LYS A 139 8.55 43.86 21.75
C LYS A 139 8.01 42.88 22.79
N MET A 140 8.18 41.57 22.58
CA MET A 140 7.56 40.52 23.42
C MET A 140 8.04 40.56 24.89
N LYS A 141 9.31 40.84 25.17
CA LYS A 141 9.85 40.87 26.55
C LYS A 141 9.28 41.99 27.44
N TRP A 142 8.80 43.09 26.86
CA TRP A 142 8.30 44.24 27.63
C TRP A 142 6.85 44.04 28.08
N TRP A 143 6.01 43.34 27.31
CA TRP A 143 4.60 43.13 27.61
C TRP A 143 4.34 41.98 28.60
N VAL A 144 5.20 40.94 28.60
CA VAL A 144 5.00 39.71 29.41
C VAL A 144 5.20 39.95 30.91
N LYS A 145 5.91 41.00 31.32
CA LYS A 145 6.04 41.37 32.74
C LYS A 145 4.77 41.96 33.37
N ARG A 146 3.64 42.07 32.64
CA ARG A 146 2.52 42.92 33.07
C ARG A 146 1.12 42.30 33.15
N LEU A 147 0.92 41.00 32.90
CA LEU A 147 -0.45 40.43 32.92
C LEU A 147 -0.55 39.10 33.67
N ILE A 148 -1.31 39.13 34.77
CA ILE A 148 -1.88 37.97 35.48
C ILE A 148 -3.33 37.83 35.00
N GLY A 149 -3.76 36.61 34.65
CA GLY A 149 -5.18 36.24 34.72
C GLY A 149 -6.02 36.16 33.43
N ARG A 150 -5.47 35.85 32.24
CA ARG A 150 -6.26 35.30 31.10
C ARG A 150 -5.41 34.36 30.22
N PRO A 151 -5.95 33.23 29.72
CA PRO A 151 -5.25 32.41 28.73
C PRO A 151 -5.38 33.09 27.36
N LYS A 152 -4.26 33.54 26.82
CA LYS A 152 -4.13 33.82 25.38
C LYS A 152 -3.15 32.79 24.85
N ASP A 153 -3.54 32.08 23.79
CA ASP A 153 -2.65 31.22 23.01
C ASP A 153 -1.39 32.02 22.64
N VAL A 154 -0.29 31.71 23.31
CA VAL A 154 1.01 32.26 22.97
C VAL A 154 1.56 31.35 21.88
N HIS A 155 1.46 31.78 20.62
CA HIS A 155 2.22 31.15 19.54
C HIS A 155 3.70 31.48 19.73
N ILE A 156 4.38 30.67 20.54
CA ILE A 156 5.84 30.68 20.66
C ILE A 156 6.38 30.08 19.36
N SER A 157 7.02 30.90 18.52
CA SER A 157 7.80 30.41 17.39
C SER A 157 9.15 29.91 17.91
N TRP A 158 9.58 28.76 17.41
CA TRP A 158 10.78 28.06 17.88
C TRP A 158 11.77 27.88 16.73
N PRO A 159 13.08 27.76 16.97
CA PRO A 159 14.05 27.52 15.90
C PRO A 159 13.85 26.15 15.24
N TYR A 160 14.52 25.94 14.09
CA TYR A 160 14.62 24.63 13.46
C TYR A 160 15.11 23.58 14.49
N PRO A 161 14.48 22.39 14.57
CA PRO A 161 14.68 21.46 15.70
C PRO A 161 16.04 20.76 15.72
N PHE A 162 16.84 20.83 14.65
CA PHE A 162 18.13 20.16 14.56
C PHE A 162 19.28 21.16 14.35
N ALA A 163 20.42 20.92 14.99
CA ALA A 163 21.62 21.73 14.81
C ALA A 163 22.89 20.89 14.94
N GLU A 164 23.91 21.20 14.14
CA GLU A 164 25.23 20.53 14.18
C GLU A 164 25.82 20.57 15.60
N GLY A 165 26.25 19.40 16.10
CA GLY A 165 26.89 19.27 17.42
C GLY A 165 25.98 19.47 18.63
N LYS A 166 24.66 19.55 18.45
CA LYS A 166 23.70 19.60 19.57
C LYS A 166 22.98 18.26 19.74
N LEU A 167 22.85 17.84 20.99
CA LEU A 167 22.03 16.70 21.36
C LEU A 167 20.55 17.02 21.14
N PHE A 168 19.80 16.02 20.70
CA PHE A 168 18.35 16.04 20.61
C PHE A 168 17.80 14.65 20.95
N VAL A 169 16.55 14.61 21.41
CA VAL A 169 15.78 13.37 21.57
C VAL A 169 14.70 13.32 20.51
N LEU A 170 14.83 12.41 19.55
CA LEU A 170 13.81 12.16 18.55
C LEU A 170 12.91 11.03 19.02
N THR A 171 11.61 11.29 19.05
CA THR A 171 10.58 10.28 19.32
C THR A 171 9.73 10.12 18.06
N LEU A 172 9.75 8.91 17.50
CA LEU A 172 8.87 8.50 16.42
C LEU A 172 7.72 7.69 17.02
N THR A 173 6.49 8.14 16.80
CA THR A 173 5.27 7.44 17.23
C THR A 173 4.37 7.10 16.08
N ALA A 174 3.74 5.93 16.12
CA ALA A 174 2.70 5.54 15.18
C ALA A 174 1.30 5.81 15.78
N GLY A 175 0.48 6.58 15.08
CA GLY A 175 -0.91 6.90 15.41
C GLY A 175 -1.91 6.01 14.67
N LEU A 176 -3.18 6.44 14.55
CA LEU A 176 -4.19 5.72 13.77
C LEU A 176 -4.12 6.11 12.29
N GLU A 177 -3.73 7.34 11.98
CA GLU A 177 -3.72 7.91 10.63
C GLU A 177 -2.31 8.06 10.05
N GLY A 178 -1.27 8.04 10.88
CA GLY A 178 0.10 8.13 10.39
C GLY A 178 1.21 8.07 11.43
N TYR A 179 2.37 8.59 11.06
CA TYR A 179 3.54 8.71 11.93
C TYR A 179 3.66 10.14 12.45
N HIS A 180 4.06 10.30 13.70
CA HIS A 180 4.36 11.60 14.30
C HIS A 180 5.80 11.62 14.79
N VAL A 181 6.47 12.73 14.51
CA VAL A 181 7.84 12.97 14.95
C VAL A 181 7.84 14.10 15.96
N ASN A 182 8.32 13.78 17.16
CA ASN A 182 8.57 14.74 18.21
C ASN A 182 10.07 14.88 18.45
N VAL A 183 10.55 16.10 18.65
CA VAL A 183 11.94 16.40 19.00
C VAL A 183 11.94 17.14 20.33
N ASP A 184 12.72 16.65 21.29
CA ASP A 184 12.80 17.17 22.67
C ASP A 184 11.41 17.32 23.33
N GLY A 185 10.54 16.32 23.09
CA GLY A 185 9.18 16.28 23.63
C GLY A 185 8.17 17.17 22.90
N ARG A 186 8.57 17.88 21.84
CA ARG A 186 7.69 18.74 21.06
C ARG A 186 7.40 18.15 19.68
N HIS A 187 6.13 18.13 19.29
CA HIS A 187 5.72 17.75 17.94
C HIS A 187 6.35 18.66 16.87
N VAL A 188 6.86 18.06 15.79
CA VAL A 188 7.53 18.76 14.68
C VAL A 188 6.82 18.52 13.35
N THR A 189 6.42 17.29 13.09
CA THR A 189 5.78 16.91 11.82
C THR A 189 5.03 15.60 11.97
N SER A 190 3.95 15.49 11.20
CA SER A 190 3.19 14.26 11.03
C SER A 190 3.13 13.84 9.58
N PHE A 191 3.17 12.55 9.31
CA PHE A 191 3.15 11.99 7.97
C PHE A 191 2.10 10.89 7.87
N PRO A 192 1.07 11.05 7.01
CA PRO A 192 -0.01 10.08 6.91
C PRO A 192 0.49 8.74 6.38
N TYR A 193 -0.13 7.64 6.80
CA TYR A 193 0.09 6.35 6.17
C TYR A 193 -0.21 6.42 4.68
N ARG A 194 0.64 5.81 3.87
CA ARG A 194 0.41 5.73 2.43
C ARG A 194 -0.35 4.47 2.09
N THR A 195 -1.23 4.58 1.09
CA THR A 195 -1.97 3.45 0.54
C THR A 195 -0.98 2.33 0.15
N GLY A 196 -1.25 1.12 0.63
CA GLY A 196 -0.39 -0.05 0.43
C GLY A 196 0.62 -0.32 1.55
N TYR A 197 0.61 0.41 2.68
CA TYR A 197 1.42 0.09 3.85
C TYR A 197 0.62 0.09 5.14
N THR A 198 1.04 -0.75 6.08
CA THR A 198 0.63 -0.77 7.47
C THR A 198 1.87 -0.61 8.36
N LEU A 199 1.69 -0.17 9.61
CA LEU A 199 2.78 -0.11 10.59
C LEU A 199 3.49 -1.47 10.74
N GLU A 200 2.74 -2.55 10.57
CA GLU A 200 3.19 -3.93 10.70
C GLU A 200 4.19 -4.33 9.62
N ASP A 201 4.25 -3.62 8.49
CA ASP A 201 5.24 -3.85 7.44
C ASP A 201 6.66 -3.44 7.89
N ALA A 202 6.77 -2.58 8.92
CA ALA A 202 8.04 -2.07 9.41
C ALA A 202 8.76 -3.14 10.24
N THR A 203 9.66 -3.87 9.58
CA THR A 203 10.43 -4.96 10.19
C THR A 203 11.82 -4.55 10.67
N GLY A 204 12.23 -3.31 10.42
CA GLY A 204 13.51 -2.78 10.89
C GLY A 204 13.54 -1.26 10.99
N LEU A 205 14.51 -0.77 11.75
CA LEU A 205 14.88 0.65 11.86
C LEU A 205 16.27 0.82 11.26
N SER A 206 16.44 1.82 10.39
CA SER A 206 17.71 2.18 9.77
C SER A 206 18.00 3.65 10.03
N LEU A 207 19.19 3.94 10.56
CA LEU A 207 19.69 5.28 10.84
C LEU A 207 20.94 5.53 10.01
N ASN A 208 20.91 6.55 9.16
CA ASN A 208 21.96 6.82 8.16
C ASN A 208 22.32 8.31 8.13
N GLY A 209 23.49 8.65 7.57
CA GLY A 209 23.93 10.04 7.34
C GLY A 209 24.79 10.61 8.46
N ASP A 210 24.75 11.94 8.63
CA ASP A 210 25.65 12.71 9.49
C ASP A 210 25.15 12.78 10.93
N ILE A 211 24.98 11.61 11.57
CA ILE A 211 24.45 11.47 12.92
C ILE A 211 25.32 10.57 13.80
N ASP A 212 25.49 10.96 15.05
CA ASP A 212 26.09 10.17 16.12
C ASP A 212 24.98 9.73 17.07
N ILE A 213 24.84 8.42 17.24
CA ILE A 213 23.76 7.80 18.01
C ILE A 213 24.30 7.45 19.39
N GLU A 214 23.67 7.98 20.43
CA GLU A 214 24.02 7.65 21.82
C GLU A 214 23.25 6.42 22.30
N SER A 215 21.94 6.38 22.04
CA SER A 215 21.09 5.24 22.42
C SER A 215 19.81 5.19 21.58
N ILE A 216 19.26 3.99 21.45
CA ILE A 216 17.97 3.73 20.80
C ILE A 216 17.13 2.87 21.74
N PHE A 217 15.91 3.31 21.99
CA PHE A 217 14.91 2.55 22.74
C PHE A 217 13.67 2.37 21.90
N ALA A 218 13.10 1.17 21.90
CA ALA A 218 11.81 0.89 21.32
C ALA A 218 10.86 0.40 22.43
N SER A 219 9.77 1.12 22.63
CA SER A 219 8.72 0.77 23.58
C SER A 219 7.48 0.33 22.81
N SER A 220 6.84 -0.74 23.27
CA SER A 220 5.60 -1.28 22.70
C SER A 220 5.70 -1.49 21.17
N LEU A 221 6.70 -2.22 20.66
CA LEU A 221 6.71 -2.54 19.22
C LEU A 221 5.44 -3.32 18.85
N PRO A 222 4.87 -3.11 17.64
CA PRO A 222 3.85 -4.00 17.13
C PRO A 222 4.37 -5.42 17.21
N ASN A 223 3.53 -6.31 17.71
CA ASN A 223 3.74 -7.73 17.53
C ASN A 223 4.00 -7.98 16.03
N SER A 224 5.17 -8.53 15.70
CA SER A 224 5.63 -8.93 14.35
C SER A 224 4.54 -9.02 13.27
N HIS A 225 4.80 -8.47 12.08
CA HIS A 225 3.93 -8.50 10.88
C HIS A 225 3.06 -9.78 10.80
N PRO A 226 1.78 -9.70 10.38
CA PRO A 226 0.87 -10.84 10.26
C PRO A 226 1.42 -12.08 9.53
N SER A 227 2.41 -11.88 8.65
CA SER A 227 3.19 -12.91 7.98
C SER A 227 4.04 -13.81 8.91
N PHE A 228 4.32 -13.38 10.15
CA PHE A 228 5.21 -14.06 11.11
C PHE A 228 4.49 -14.65 12.33
N ALA A 229 3.17 -14.46 12.44
CA ALA A 229 2.35 -15.08 13.49
C ALA A 229 0.98 -15.50 12.94
N PRO A 230 0.93 -16.47 11.99
CA PRO A 230 -0.32 -16.88 11.34
C PRO A 230 -1.39 -17.31 12.35
N GLU A 231 -1.00 -17.89 13.48
CA GLU A 231 -1.89 -18.26 14.59
C GLU A 231 -2.71 -17.09 15.17
N ARG A 232 -2.24 -15.84 14.99
CA ARG A 232 -2.95 -14.63 15.46
C ARG A 232 -3.97 -14.08 14.46
N TYR A 233 -3.86 -14.45 13.19
CA TYR A 233 -4.67 -13.86 12.11
C TYR A 233 -5.53 -14.86 11.37
N LEU A 234 -5.08 -16.12 11.26
CA LEU A 234 -5.88 -17.21 10.70
C LEU A 234 -6.91 -17.66 11.73
N GLU A 235 -8.16 -17.30 11.48
CA GLU A 235 -9.29 -17.86 12.23
C GLU A 235 -9.66 -19.20 11.59
N MET A 236 -9.10 -20.29 12.11
CA MET A 236 -9.34 -21.67 11.65
C MET A 236 -10.74 -22.15 12.05
N SER A 237 -11.75 -21.58 11.41
CA SER A 237 -13.16 -21.91 11.62
C SER A 237 -13.77 -22.54 10.38
N GLU A 238 -14.56 -23.60 10.57
CA GLU A 238 -15.38 -24.25 9.53
C GLU A 238 -16.26 -23.24 8.80
N GLN A 239 -16.66 -22.17 9.50
CA GLN A 239 -17.44 -21.10 8.92
C GLN A 239 -16.72 -20.34 7.82
N TRP A 240 -15.43 -20.57 7.55
CA TRP A 240 -14.64 -19.92 6.48
C TRP A 240 -14.13 -20.89 5.41
N ARG A 241 -14.35 -22.20 5.56
CA ARG A 241 -13.93 -23.19 4.58
C ARG A 241 -14.68 -23.01 3.25
N ALA A 242 -13.99 -23.28 2.15
CA ALA A 242 -14.59 -23.31 0.84
C ALA A 242 -15.63 -24.43 0.76
N PRO A 243 -16.78 -24.20 0.10
CA PRO A 243 -17.68 -25.28 -0.23
C PRO A 243 -17.01 -26.26 -1.20
N PRO A 244 -17.51 -27.52 -1.27
CA PRO A 244 -17.11 -28.46 -2.31
C PRO A 244 -17.28 -27.85 -3.70
N LEU A 245 -16.47 -28.30 -4.65
CA LEU A 245 -16.57 -27.83 -6.03
C LEU A 245 -17.97 -28.18 -6.59
N PRO A 246 -18.61 -27.24 -7.32
CA PRO A 246 -19.92 -27.49 -7.90
C PRO A 246 -19.83 -28.54 -9.02
N THR A 247 -20.89 -29.33 -9.16
CA THR A 247 -21.04 -30.32 -10.24
C THR A 247 -21.62 -29.70 -11.52
N GLU A 248 -22.31 -28.57 -11.39
CA GLU A 248 -22.90 -27.82 -12.50
C GLU A 248 -21.95 -26.73 -13.02
N PRO A 249 -22.13 -26.28 -14.28
CA PRO A 249 -21.36 -25.19 -14.84
C PRO A 249 -21.42 -23.91 -13.98
N VAL A 250 -20.25 -23.33 -13.75
CA VAL A 250 -20.08 -22.13 -12.93
C VAL A 250 -20.28 -20.89 -13.80
N GLU A 251 -21.03 -19.91 -13.31
CA GLU A 251 -21.20 -18.66 -14.05
C GLU A 251 -19.93 -17.80 -13.98
N LEU A 252 -19.34 -17.69 -12.79
CA LEU A 252 -18.11 -16.93 -12.57
C LEU A 252 -17.11 -17.69 -11.70
N PHE A 253 -15.92 -17.93 -12.25
CA PHE A 253 -14.76 -18.32 -11.47
C PHE A 253 -13.88 -17.09 -11.20
N ILE A 254 -13.42 -16.92 -9.96
CA ILE A 254 -12.55 -15.82 -9.53
C ILE A 254 -11.21 -16.42 -9.07
N GLY A 255 -10.17 -16.19 -9.86
CA GLY A 255 -8.79 -16.47 -9.48
C GLY A 255 -8.17 -15.28 -8.77
N ILE A 256 -7.69 -15.49 -7.55
CA ILE A 256 -7.12 -14.44 -6.71
C ILE A 256 -5.62 -14.66 -6.60
N LEU A 257 -4.81 -13.75 -7.13
CA LEU A 257 -3.36 -13.79 -6.95
C LEU A 257 -3.01 -13.47 -5.50
N SER A 258 -2.15 -14.29 -4.89
CA SER A 258 -1.68 -14.08 -3.52
C SER A 258 -0.24 -14.60 -3.37
N ALA A 259 0.45 -14.15 -2.32
CA ALA A 259 1.79 -14.62 -1.97
C ALA A 259 1.74 -15.55 -0.75
N ALA A 260 2.70 -16.47 -0.62
CA ALA A 260 2.69 -17.46 0.47
C ALA A 260 2.56 -16.84 1.86
N SER A 261 3.19 -15.70 2.10
CA SER A 261 3.17 -14.97 3.38
C SER A 261 1.90 -14.17 3.65
N HIS A 262 1.01 -13.99 2.66
CA HIS A 262 -0.17 -13.13 2.77
C HIS A 262 -1.36 -13.78 3.51
N PHE A 263 -1.11 -14.28 4.73
CA PHE A 263 -2.13 -14.98 5.54
C PHE A 263 -3.28 -14.05 5.95
N ALA A 264 -2.97 -12.80 6.32
CA ALA A 264 -3.98 -11.85 6.80
C ALA A 264 -4.86 -11.31 5.66
N GLU A 265 -4.28 -11.09 4.49
CA GLU A 265 -4.94 -10.64 3.26
C GLU A 265 -5.95 -11.70 2.82
N ARG A 266 -5.52 -12.96 2.69
CA ARG A 266 -6.43 -14.08 2.39
C ARG A 266 -7.55 -14.19 3.42
N MET A 267 -7.22 -14.09 4.71
CA MET A 267 -8.24 -14.15 5.76
C MET A 267 -9.24 -12.98 5.68
N ALA A 268 -8.77 -11.78 5.36
CA ALA A 268 -9.63 -10.61 5.19
C ALA A 268 -10.55 -10.76 3.97
N VAL A 269 -10.05 -11.30 2.86
CA VAL A 269 -10.87 -11.66 1.69
C VAL A 269 -11.95 -12.68 2.09
N ARG A 270 -11.60 -13.77 2.80
CA ARG A 270 -12.57 -14.78 3.30
C ARG A 270 -13.68 -14.18 4.17
N LYS A 271 -13.33 -13.21 5.03
CA LYS A 271 -14.22 -12.50 5.97
C LYS A 271 -15.00 -11.34 5.34
N SER A 272 -14.78 -11.06 4.07
CA SER A 272 -15.36 -9.91 3.37
C SER A 272 -16.16 -10.36 2.14
N TRP A 273 -15.83 -9.85 0.95
CA TRP A 273 -16.57 -10.05 -0.27
C TRP A 273 -16.62 -11.52 -0.72
N MET A 274 -15.63 -12.33 -0.35
CA MET A 274 -15.63 -13.77 -0.67
C MET A 274 -16.74 -14.52 0.08
N MET A 275 -17.30 -13.96 1.15
CA MET A 275 -18.51 -14.52 1.77
C MET A 275 -19.69 -14.64 0.80
N TYR A 276 -19.73 -13.76 -0.22
CA TYR A 276 -20.76 -13.79 -1.24
C TYR A 276 -20.71 -15.07 -2.08
N THR A 277 -19.51 -15.55 -2.44
CA THR A 277 -19.35 -16.78 -3.24
C THR A 277 -19.85 -18.01 -2.50
N ARG A 278 -19.79 -18.00 -1.17
CA ARG A 278 -20.18 -19.12 -0.30
C ARG A 278 -21.69 -19.27 -0.12
N LYS A 279 -22.43 -18.21 -0.44
CA LYS A 279 -23.90 -18.22 -0.52
C LYS A 279 -24.40 -18.52 -1.94
N SER A 280 -23.49 -18.58 -2.92
CA SER A 280 -23.82 -18.88 -4.31
C SER A 280 -23.46 -20.32 -4.65
N THR A 281 -24.26 -20.95 -5.50
CA THR A 281 -23.96 -22.25 -6.11
C THR A 281 -23.27 -22.12 -7.47
N ASN A 282 -23.20 -20.92 -8.05
CA ASN A 282 -22.66 -20.68 -9.40
C ASN A 282 -21.42 -19.78 -9.45
N ILE A 283 -20.86 -19.39 -8.29
CA ILE A 283 -19.66 -18.55 -8.20
C ILE A 283 -18.62 -19.25 -7.33
N VAL A 284 -17.40 -19.39 -7.86
CA VAL A 284 -16.30 -20.04 -7.16
C VAL A 284 -15.11 -19.09 -7.10
N ALA A 285 -14.48 -18.95 -5.93
CA ALA A 285 -13.25 -18.20 -5.77
C ALA A 285 -12.12 -19.08 -5.20
N ARG A 286 -10.90 -18.94 -5.72
CA ARG A 286 -9.70 -19.65 -5.26
C ARG A 286 -8.48 -18.74 -5.28
N PHE A 287 -7.62 -18.87 -4.27
CA PHE A 287 -6.32 -18.21 -4.21
C PHE A 287 -5.28 -19.02 -4.99
N PHE A 288 -4.41 -18.35 -5.75
CA PHE A 288 -3.29 -18.95 -6.47
C PHE A 288 -1.99 -18.47 -5.86
N VAL A 289 -1.26 -19.40 -5.24
CA VAL A 289 -0.11 -19.08 -4.38
C VAL A 289 1.10 -19.90 -4.81
N ALA A 290 2.22 -19.21 -5.06
CA ALA A 290 3.51 -19.85 -5.36
C ALA A 290 4.31 -20.09 -4.07
N LEU A 291 5.35 -20.92 -4.15
CA LEU A 291 6.18 -21.27 -3.01
C LEU A 291 7.10 -20.11 -2.58
N ASN A 292 7.32 -19.98 -1.28
CA ASN A 292 8.26 -19.03 -0.68
C ASN A 292 9.67 -19.61 -0.54
N GLY A 293 10.70 -18.76 -0.55
CA GLY A 293 12.09 -19.15 -0.23
C GLY A 293 12.24 -19.76 1.17
N LYS A 294 11.40 -19.36 2.11
CA LYS A 294 11.39 -19.85 3.49
C LYS A 294 10.51 -21.09 3.62
N LYS A 295 11.10 -22.19 4.11
CA LYS A 295 10.40 -23.48 4.26
C LYS A 295 9.29 -23.42 5.31
N GLU A 296 9.48 -22.60 6.34
CA GLU A 296 8.54 -22.41 7.43
C GLU A 296 7.24 -21.78 6.92
N VAL A 297 7.35 -20.75 6.07
CA VAL A 297 6.19 -20.10 5.43
C VAL A 297 5.43 -21.11 4.56
N ASN A 298 6.14 -21.97 3.83
CA ASN A 298 5.50 -23.01 3.00
C ASN A 298 4.80 -24.08 3.84
N ALA A 299 5.31 -24.39 5.03
CA ALA A 299 4.65 -25.33 5.95
C ALA A 299 3.31 -24.74 6.45
N GLU A 300 3.30 -23.46 6.83
CA GLU A 300 2.07 -22.75 7.22
C GLU A 300 1.06 -22.64 6.08
N LEU A 301 1.53 -22.30 4.87
CA LEU A 301 0.70 -22.24 3.69
C LEU A 301 0.00 -23.59 3.40
N LYS A 302 0.71 -24.71 3.56
CA LYS A 302 0.13 -26.04 3.38
C LYS A 302 -0.96 -26.31 4.42
N ARG A 303 -0.72 -25.99 5.70
CA ARG A 303 -1.74 -26.13 6.76
C ARG A 303 -2.99 -25.29 6.47
N GLU A 304 -2.79 -24.05 6.01
CA GLU A 304 -3.90 -23.19 5.60
C GLU A 304 -4.67 -23.76 4.41
N ALA A 305 -3.96 -24.21 3.36
CA ALA A 305 -4.56 -24.77 2.16
C ALA A 305 -5.38 -26.04 2.45
N GLU A 306 -4.84 -26.93 3.29
CA GLU A 306 -5.50 -28.16 3.73
C GLU A 306 -6.81 -27.86 4.50
N PHE A 307 -6.78 -26.85 5.39
CA PHE A 307 -7.94 -26.49 6.20
C PHE A 307 -9.02 -25.77 5.38
N PHE A 308 -8.69 -24.65 4.73
CA PHE A 308 -9.70 -23.80 4.07
C PHE A 308 -10.14 -24.32 2.70
N GLN A 309 -9.34 -25.18 2.04
CA GLN A 309 -9.65 -25.79 0.72
C GLN A 309 -9.95 -24.79 -0.40
N ASP A 310 -9.42 -23.57 -0.26
CA ASP A 310 -9.59 -22.47 -1.22
C ASP A 310 -8.28 -22.01 -1.86
N ILE A 311 -7.16 -22.73 -1.64
CA ILE A 311 -5.84 -22.38 -2.16
C ILE A 311 -5.39 -23.43 -3.19
N VAL A 312 -4.99 -22.95 -4.36
CA VAL A 312 -4.24 -23.69 -5.37
C VAL A 312 -2.77 -23.30 -5.26
N ILE A 313 -1.95 -24.22 -4.77
CA ILE A 313 -0.49 -24.02 -4.68
C ILE A 313 0.13 -24.38 -6.02
N VAL A 314 0.80 -23.42 -6.66
CA VAL A 314 1.51 -23.63 -7.93
C VAL A 314 2.98 -24.00 -7.66
N PRO A 315 3.57 -24.97 -8.40
CA PRO A 315 4.83 -25.62 -8.03
C PRO A 315 6.08 -24.85 -8.49
N PHE A 316 6.12 -23.53 -8.28
CA PHE A 316 7.28 -22.70 -8.57
C PHE A 316 7.52 -21.66 -7.46
N MET A 317 8.71 -21.07 -7.46
CA MET A 317 9.09 -20.05 -6.49
C MET A 317 8.48 -18.70 -6.86
N ASP A 318 7.91 -18.02 -5.87
CA ASP A 318 7.27 -16.72 -6.10
C ASP A 318 8.29 -15.67 -6.53
N SER A 319 8.09 -15.11 -7.71
CA SER A 319 8.89 -14.04 -8.29
C SER A 319 7.98 -13.19 -9.16
N TYR A 320 8.27 -11.89 -9.25
CA TYR A 320 7.49 -10.95 -10.04
C TYR A 320 7.36 -11.38 -11.50
N ASP A 321 8.46 -11.84 -12.11
CA ASP A 321 8.48 -12.26 -13.52
C ASP A 321 7.67 -13.54 -13.78
N LEU A 322 7.37 -14.30 -12.72
CA LEU A 322 6.61 -15.55 -12.79
C LEU A 322 5.13 -15.37 -12.42
N VAL A 323 4.69 -14.15 -12.09
CA VAL A 323 3.28 -13.86 -11.81
C VAL A 323 2.38 -14.25 -12.99
N VAL A 324 2.87 -14.08 -14.23
CA VAL A 324 2.16 -14.52 -15.45
C VAL A 324 1.79 -16.01 -15.42
N LEU A 325 2.61 -16.87 -14.81
CA LEU A 325 2.32 -18.29 -14.70
C LEU A 325 1.16 -18.58 -13.73
N LYS A 326 0.96 -17.75 -12.69
CA LYS A 326 -0.23 -17.84 -11.84
C LYS A 326 -1.49 -17.49 -12.63
N THR A 327 -1.44 -16.51 -13.52
CA THR A 327 -2.58 -16.17 -14.41
C THR A 327 -2.91 -17.29 -15.39
N ILE A 328 -1.91 -17.96 -15.95
CA ILE A 328 -2.12 -19.16 -16.78
C ILE A 328 -2.78 -20.27 -15.95
N ALA A 329 -2.33 -20.48 -14.71
CA ALA A 329 -2.95 -21.45 -13.80
C ALA A 329 -4.40 -21.08 -13.45
N ILE A 330 -4.73 -19.80 -13.31
CA ILE A 330 -6.12 -19.32 -13.15
C ILE A 330 -6.96 -19.69 -14.37
N ALA A 331 -6.46 -19.39 -15.58
CA ALA A 331 -7.15 -19.73 -16.82
C ALA A 331 -7.35 -21.25 -16.97
N GLU A 332 -6.32 -22.03 -16.67
CA GLU A 332 -6.35 -23.49 -16.70
C GLU A 332 -7.37 -24.05 -15.71
N TYR A 333 -7.36 -23.57 -14.46
CA TYR A 333 -8.29 -24.02 -13.44
C TYR A 333 -9.74 -23.69 -13.81
N GLY A 334 -9.99 -22.48 -14.32
CA GLY A 334 -11.30 -22.02 -14.80
C GLY A 334 -11.79 -22.66 -16.09
N VAL A 335 -10.98 -23.54 -16.72
CA VAL A 335 -11.35 -24.28 -17.93
C VAL A 335 -11.45 -25.77 -17.64
N ARG A 336 -10.44 -26.34 -16.97
CA ARG A 336 -10.26 -27.79 -16.79
C ARG A 336 -10.87 -28.31 -15.49
N VAL A 337 -10.87 -27.51 -14.42
CA VAL A 337 -11.30 -27.94 -13.08
C VAL A 337 -12.69 -27.37 -12.75
N ILE A 338 -12.88 -26.08 -13.02
CA ILE A 338 -14.14 -25.37 -12.84
C ILE A 338 -14.56 -24.89 -14.21
N PRO A 339 -15.44 -25.58 -14.95
CA PRO A 339 -15.88 -25.16 -16.28
C PRO A 339 -16.75 -23.91 -16.16
N ALA A 340 -16.10 -22.75 -16.04
CA ALA A 340 -16.76 -21.48 -15.82
C ALA A 340 -17.13 -20.80 -17.13
N LYS A 341 -18.21 -20.01 -17.14
CA LYS A 341 -18.58 -19.17 -18.29
C LYS A 341 -17.70 -17.92 -18.37
N TYR A 342 -17.40 -17.32 -17.23
CA TYR A 342 -16.53 -16.16 -17.08
C TYR A 342 -15.45 -16.45 -16.05
N ILE A 343 -14.25 -15.92 -16.30
CA ILE A 343 -13.10 -16.05 -15.41
C ILE A 343 -12.63 -14.64 -15.06
N MET A 344 -12.69 -14.31 -13.79
CA MET A 344 -12.17 -13.06 -13.23
C MET A 344 -10.80 -13.32 -12.61
N LYS A 345 -9.88 -12.40 -12.87
CA LYS A 345 -8.62 -12.28 -12.11
C LYS A 345 -8.69 -11.04 -11.22
N CYS A 346 -8.25 -11.18 -9.99
CA CYS A 346 -7.94 -10.06 -9.09
C CYS A 346 -6.79 -10.42 -8.15
N ASP A 347 -6.39 -9.48 -7.30
CA ASP A 347 -5.33 -9.66 -6.32
C ASP A 347 -5.94 -9.78 -4.90
N ASP A 348 -5.16 -10.25 -3.92
CA ASP A 348 -5.61 -10.43 -2.53
C ASP A 348 -5.80 -9.10 -1.77
N ASP A 349 -5.35 -7.99 -2.35
CA ASP A 349 -5.60 -6.61 -1.91
C ASP A 349 -6.71 -5.92 -2.72
N THR A 350 -7.50 -6.68 -3.51
CA THR A 350 -8.66 -6.16 -4.23
C THR A 350 -9.98 -6.51 -3.53
N PHE A 351 -10.76 -5.48 -3.17
CA PHE A 351 -12.17 -5.64 -2.79
C PHE A 351 -13.05 -5.73 -4.04
N VAL A 352 -13.95 -6.72 -4.11
CA VAL A 352 -14.76 -6.97 -5.31
C VAL A 352 -16.26 -6.92 -4.99
N ARG A 353 -17.02 -6.12 -5.73
CA ARG A 353 -18.50 -6.15 -5.74
C ARG A 353 -18.98 -7.07 -6.85
N ILE A 354 -19.04 -8.36 -6.52
CA ILE A 354 -19.27 -9.46 -7.48
C ILE A 354 -20.51 -9.24 -8.35
N ASP A 355 -21.65 -8.84 -7.77
CA ASP A 355 -22.89 -8.60 -8.52
C ASP A 355 -22.72 -7.51 -9.57
N SER A 356 -22.07 -6.41 -9.19
CA SER A 356 -21.83 -5.27 -10.09
C SER A 356 -20.89 -5.63 -11.24
N VAL A 357 -19.88 -6.47 -10.97
CA VAL A 357 -18.99 -7.03 -12.00
C VAL A 357 -19.76 -7.93 -12.96
N LEU A 358 -20.58 -8.86 -12.42
CA LEU A 358 -21.39 -9.78 -13.23
C LEU A 358 -22.40 -9.04 -14.12
N ASP A 359 -23.09 -8.05 -13.56
CA ASP A 359 -24.03 -7.22 -14.32
C ASP A 359 -23.36 -6.50 -15.49
N GLN A 360 -22.10 -6.07 -15.32
CA GLN A 360 -21.35 -5.44 -16.39
C GLN A 360 -20.96 -6.44 -17.49
N VAL A 361 -20.51 -7.63 -17.10
CA VAL A 361 -20.14 -8.70 -18.03
C VAL A 361 -21.33 -9.19 -18.85
N LYS A 362 -22.52 -9.30 -18.22
CA LYS A 362 -23.77 -9.76 -18.86
C LYS A 362 -24.34 -8.79 -19.91
N LYS A 363 -23.87 -7.53 -19.95
CA LYS A 363 -24.27 -6.56 -20.99
C LYS A 363 -23.62 -6.82 -22.35
N VAL A 364 -22.56 -7.63 -22.39
CA VAL A 364 -21.94 -8.01 -23.66
C VAL A 364 -22.84 -9.02 -24.37
N ARG A 365 -23.03 -8.81 -25.67
CA ARG A 365 -23.85 -9.68 -26.50
C ARG A 365 -23.25 -11.09 -26.56
N SER A 366 -24.10 -12.11 -26.57
CA SER A 366 -23.69 -13.53 -26.56
C SER A 366 -22.92 -13.98 -27.80
N ASP A 367 -22.97 -13.20 -28.89
CA ASP A 367 -22.26 -13.46 -30.14
C ASP A 367 -20.77 -13.04 -30.10
N LYS A 368 -20.29 -12.40 -29.03
CA LYS A 368 -18.89 -11.99 -28.86
C LYS A 368 -18.23 -12.60 -27.62
N SER A 369 -16.90 -12.67 -27.65
CA SER A 369 -16.08 -12.96 -26.46
C SER A 369 -15.94 -11.70 -25.60
N VAL A 370 -15.68 -11.85 -24.31
CA VAL A 370 -15.71 -10.75 -23.34
C VAL A 370 -14.32 -10.47 -22.79
N TYR A 371 -13.91 -9.21 -22.77
CA TYR A 371 -12.80 -8.74 -21.94
C TYR A 371 -13.19 -7.41 -21.26
N VAL A 372 -13.46 -7.46 -19.96
CA VAL A 372 -13.99 -6.33 -19.17
C VAL A 372 -13.00 -5.96 -18.07
N GLY A 373 -12.74 -4.66 -17.89
CA GLY A 373 -11.90 -4.14 -16.82
C GLY A 373 -11.59 -2.66 -17.00
N SER A 374 -10.62 -2.13 -16.25
CA SER A 374 -10.08 -0.80 -16.50
C SER A 374 -9.04 -0.84 -17.61
N MET A 375 -9.50 -0.79 -18.87
CA MET A 375 -8.64 -0.85 -20.06
C MET A 375 -7.69 0.35 -20.17
N ASN A 376 -6.41 0.09 -20.45
CA ASN A 376 -5.48 1.06 -21.01
C ASN A 376 -5.47 0.96 -22.52
N TYR A 377 -5.41 2.11 -23.17
CA TYR A 377 -5.29 2.24 -24.60
C TYR A 377 -3.99 2.98 -24.91
N PHE A 378 -3.22 2.49 -25.88
CA PHE A 378 -1.98 3.13 -26.36
C PHE A 378 -0.94 3.39 -25.26
N HIS A 379 -0.91 2.57 -24.21
CA HIS A 379 0.04 2.73 -23.12
C HIS A 379 1.46 2.42 -23.64
N ARG A 380 2.40 3.35 -23.40
CA ARG A 380 3.79 3.22 -23.84
C ARG A 380 4.64 2.58 -22.74
N PRO A 381 5.50 1.60 -23.08
CA PRO A 381 6.45 1.04 -22.11
C PRO A 381 7.29 2.15 -21.46
N LEU A 382 7.33 2.18 -20.13
CA LEU A 382 8.29 3.03 -19.43
C LEU A 382 9.69 2.53 -19.75
N ARG A 383 10.61 3.44 -20.11
CA ARG A 383 12.01 3.08 -20.40
C ARG A 383 12.95 3.30 -19.20
N SER A 384 12.40 3.78 -18.09
CA SER A 384 13.11 3.99 -16.82
C SER A 384 12.18 3.78 -15.62
N GLY A 385 12.78 3.58 -14.44
CA GLY A 385 12.06 3.28 -13.21
C GLY A 385 11.79 1.78 -13.01
N LYS A 386 11.07 1.45 -11.94
CA LYS A 386 10.76 0.07 -11.52
C LYS A 386 10.11 -0.79 -12.62
N TRP A 387 9.24 -0.18 -13.41
CA TRP A 387 8.52 -0.85 -14.48
C TRP A 387 9.19 -0.66 -15.84
N ALA A 388 10.48 -0.33 -15.85
CA ALA A 388 11.23 -0.11 -17.07
C ALA A 388 11.25 -1.38 -17.94
N VAL A 389 11.07 -1.18 -19.23
CA VAL A 389 11.12 -2.21 -20.25
C VAL A 389 12.07 -1.73 -21.34
N THR A 390 13.13 -2.49 -21.57
CA THR A 390 14.13 -2.11 -22.56
C THR A 390 13.57 -2.26 -23.98
N TYR A 391 14.23 -1.66 -24.97
CA TYR A 391 13.84 -1.83 -26.37
C TYR A 391 14.08 -3.26 -26.86
N GLU A 392 15.02 -3.98 -26.25
CA GLU A 392 15.23 -5.41 -26.48
C GLU A 392 14.07 -6.26 -25.95
N GLU A 393 13.52 -5.91 -24.78
CA GLU A 393 12.36 -6.61 -24.21
C GLU A 393 11.06 -6.29 -24.96
N TRP A 394 10.87 -5.04 -25.38
CA TRP A 394 9.69 -4.57 -26.10
C TRP A 394 10.05 -3.47 -27.12
N PRO A 395 10.25 -3.84 -28.40
CA PRO A 395 10.68 -2.91 -29.44
C PRO A 395 9.56 -1.96 -29.88
N GLU A 396 8.28 -2.32 -29.71
CA GLU A 396 7.16 -1.52 -30.15
C GLU A 396 6.94 -0.27 -29.26
N GLU A 397 6.29 0.75 -29.81
CA GLU A 397 6.05 2.02 -29.11
C GLU A 397 4.91 1.94 -28.08
N ALA A 398 4.02 0.96 -28.22
CA ALA A 398 2.86 0.78 -27.35
C ALA A 398 2.61 -0.70 -27.05
N TYR A 399 2.02 -0.95 -25.89
CA TYR A 399 1.40 -2.24 -25.55
C TYR A 399 0.06 -2.40 -26.27
N PRO A 400 -0.42 -3.65 -26.47
CA PRO A 400 -1.80 -3.90 -26.86
C PRO A 400 -2.77 -3.41 -25.78
N ASN A 401 -4.05 -3.31 -26.12
CA ASN A 401 -5.07 -2.91 -25.13
C ASN A 401 -5.15 -3.95 -24.01
N TYR A 402 -5.02 -3.52 -22.76
CA TYR A 402 -5.04 -4.42 -21.61
C TYR A 402 -5.73 -3.79 -20.41
N ALA A 403 -6.36 -4.59 -19.55
CA ALA A 403 -6.98 -4.14 -18.31
C ALA A 403 -5.96 -4.03 -17.17
N ASN A 404 -6.03 -2.97 -16.36
CA ASN A 404 -5.13 -2.75 -15.22
C ASN A 404 -5.45 -3.61 -13.98
N GLY A 405 -4.50 -3.59 -13.04
CA GLY A 405 -4.46 -4.29 -11.75
C GLY A 405 -5.70 -4.35 -10.84
N PRO A 406 -6.70 -3.43 -10.85
CA PRO A 406 -7.91 -3.61 -10.03
C PRO A 406 -8.74 -4.85 -10.36
N GLY A 407 -8.39 -5.60 -11.40
CA GLY A 407 -9.00 -6.85 -11.81
C GLY A 407 -9.68 -6.76 -13.16
N TYR A 408 -9.88 -7.91 -13.79
CA TYR A 408 -10.52 -8.03 -15.10
C TYR A 408 -11.27 -9.34 -15.24
N VAL A 409 -12.18 -9.41 -16.20
CA VAL A 409 -12.96 -10.61 -16.53
C VAL A 409 -12.79 -10.96 -18.00
N ILE A 410 -12.50 -12.24 -18.28
CA ILE A 410 -12.48 -12.81 -19.62
C ILE A 410 -13.56 -13.90 -19.78
N SER A 411 -14.02 -14.12 -21.01
CA SER A 411 -14.87 -15.27 -21.34
C SER A 411 -14.08 -16.58 -21.43
N ALA A 412 -14.76 -17.70 -21.20
CA ALA A 412 -14.16 -19.03 -21.16
C ALA A 412 -13.46 -19.47 -22.46
N ASP A 413 -13.88 -18.96 -23.62
CA ASP A 413 -13.24 -19.25 -24.90
C ASP A 413 -11.86 -18.59 -25.04
N ILE A 414 -11.70 -17.37 -24.53
CA ILE A 414 -10.40 -16.72 -24.41
C ILE A 414 -9.49 -17.53 -23.49
N ALA A 415 -9.99 -17.96 -22.33
CA ALA A 415 -9.20 -18.77 -21.40
C ALA A 415 -8.81 -20.12 -22.01
N ARG A 416 -9.72 -20.81 -22.71
CA ARG A 416 -9.42 -22.05 -23.45
C ARG A 416 -8.32 -21.85 -24.49
N TYR A 417 -8.37 -20.73 -25.21
CA TYR A 417 -7.34 -20.38 -26.18
C TYR A 417 -5.97 -20.20 -25.51
N ILE A 418 -5.90 -19.44 -24.41
CA ILE A 418 -4.66 -19.22 -23.65
C ILE A 418 -4.07 -20.56 -23.19
N VAL A 419 -4.90 -21.42 -22.60
CA VAL A 419 -4.49 -22.76 -22.14
C VAL A 419 -3.97 -23.61 -23.31
N SER A 420 -4.68 -23.62 -24.43
CA SER A 420 -4.27 -24.39 -25.62
C SER A 420 -2.95 -23.90 -26.22
N GLU A 421 -2.74 -22.59 -26.31
CA GLU A 421 -1.48 -22.01 -26.81
C GLU A 421 -0.33 -22.27 -25.83
N PHE A 422 -0.62 -22.28 -24.52
CA PHE A 422 0.37 -22.63 -23.50
C PHE A 422 0.80 -24.09 -23.60
N ASP A 423 -0.15 -25.03 -23.72
CA ASP A 423 0.16 -26.45 -23.91
C ASP A 423 1.01 -26.70 -25.17
N ASN A 424 0.71 -25.95 -26.24
CA ASN A 424 1.42 -26.02 -27.51
C ASN A 424 2.76 -25.25 -27.50
N GLN A 425 3.13 -24.62 -26.39
CA GLN A 425 4.34 -23.81 -26.25
C GLN A 425 4.44 -22.65 -27.25
N THR A 426 3.32 -22.15 -27.75
CA THR A 426 3.22 -21.02 -28.70
C THR A 426 2.80 -19.71 -28.04
N LEU A 427 2.43 -19.76 -26.76
CA LEU A 427 2.04 -18.60 -25.98
C LEU A 427 3.26 -17.72 -25.66
N ARG A 428 3.29 -16.50 -26.21
CA ARG A 428 4.33 -15.51 -25.89
C ARG A 428 4.13 -15.02 -24.46
N LEU A 429 5.21 -15.04 -23.67
CA LEU A 429 5.24 -14.56 -22.29
C LEU A 429 6.04 -13.26 -22.18
N PHE A 430 5.62 -12.42 -21.24
CA PHE A 430 6.24 -11.16 -20.86
C PHE A 430 6.20 -11.00 -19.33
N LYS A 431 7.02 -10.12 -18.75
CA LYS A 431 7.11 -9.97 -17.28
C LYS A 431 5.87 -9.32 -16.65
N MET A 432 5.12 -8.50 -17.39
CA MET A 432 3.91 -7.83 -16.89
C MET A 432 2.66 -8.63 -17.21
N GLU A 433 2.06 -9.23 -16.19
CA GLU A 433 0.91 -10.13 -16.33
C GLU A 433 -0.30 -9.49 -17.04
N ASP A 434 -0.71 -8.29 -16.63
CA ASP A 434 -1.82 -7.57 -17.27
C ASP A 434 -1.57 -7.36 -18.79
N VAL A 435 -0.33 -7.02 -19.17
CA VAL A 435 0.08 -6.82 -20.58
C VAL A 435 0.01 -8.13 -21.36
N ASN A 436 0.43 -9.25 -20.75
CA ASN A 436 0.29 -10.57 -21.38
C ASN A 436 -1.16 -10.88 -21.71
N MET A 437 -2.08 -10.63 -20.78
CA MET A 437 -3.51 -10.83 -21.04
C MET A 437 -3.97 -10.01 -22.24
N GLY A 438 -3.54 -8.75 -22.35
CA GLY A 438 -3.78 -7.92 -23.53
C GLY A 438 -3.26 -8.53 -24.83
N MET A 439 -2.01 -9.02 -24.84
CA MET A 439 -1.41 -9.69 -26.00
C MET A 439 -2.19 -10.92 -26.43
N TRP A 440 -2.58 -11.76 -25.47
CA TRP A 440 -3.28 -13.01 -25.75
C TRP A 440 -4.70 -12.75 -26.28
N VAL A 441 -5.41 -11.80 -25.69
CA VAL A 441 -6.74 -11.39 -26.14
C VAL A 441 -6.69 -10.74 -27.51
N GLU A 442 -5.68 -9.91 -27.79
CA GLU A 442 -5.49 -9.32 -29.12
C GLU A 442 -5.24 -10.40 -30.19
N LYS A 443 -4.37 -11.37 -29.90
CA LYS A 443 -4.11 -12.50 -30.80
C LYS A 443 -5.39 -13.32 -31.03
N PHE A 444 -6.15 -13.63 -29.97
CA PHE A 444 -7.45 -14.32 -30.07
C PHE A 444 -8.45 -13.55 -30.94
N ASN A 445 -8.57 -12.24 -30.72
CA ASN A 445 -9.49 -11.37 -31.45
C ASN A 445 -9.20 -11.36 -32.96
N ASN A 446 -7.92 -11.39 -33.31
CA ASN A 446 -7.48 -11.34 -34.71
C ASN A 446 -7.54 -12.69 -35.42
N THR A 447 -7.60 -13.81 -34.68
CA THR A 447 -7.45 -15.16 -35.26
C THR A 447 -8.69 -16.03 -35.15
N LEU A 448 -9.51 -15.88 -34.11
CA LEU A 448 -10.60 -16.80 -33.81
C LEU A 448 -11.97 -16.14 -33.80
N ARG A 449 -12.18 -15.15 -32.93
CA ARG A 449 -13.51 -14.56 -32.72
C ARG A 449 -13.43 -13.12 -32.21
N PRO A 450 -14.33 -12.22 -32.65
CA PRO A 450 -14.38 -10.87 -32.14
C PRO A 450 -14.55 -10.80 -30.62
N VAL A 451 -13.68 -10.02 -29.98
CA VAL A 451 -13.72 -9.71 -28.56
C VAL A 451 -14.31 -8.33 -28.34
N GLU A 452 -15.25 -8.22 -27.41
CA GLU A 452 -15.74 -6.94 -26.93
C GLU A 452 -14.93 -6.49 -25.71
N TYR A 453 -14.03 -5.53 -25.96
CA TYR A 453 -13.31 -4.81 -24.91
C TYR A 453 -14.25 -3.82 -24.22
N ARG A 454 -14.50 -3.98 -22.93
CA ARG A 454 -15.35 -3.10 -22.14
C ARG A 454 -14.55 -2.41 -21.05
N HIS A 455 -14.15 -1.18 -21.33
CA HIS A 455 -13.60 -0.27 -20.35
C HIS A 455 -14.69 0.21 -19.38
N ASP A 456 -14.43 0.08 -18.09
CA ASP A 456 -15.27 0.69 -17.05
C ASP A 456 -14.40 1.22 -15.91
N VAL A 457 -14.44 2.54 -15.71
CA VAL A 457 -13.69 3.26 -14.68
C VAL A 457 -14.04 2.83 -13.25
N ARG A 458 -15.15 2.09 -13.08
CA ARG A 458 -15.55 1.50 -11.79
C ARG A 458 -14.68 0.33 -11.35
N PHE A 459 -13.86 -0.24 -12.23
CA PHE A 459 -12.70 -1.04 -11.83
C PHE A 459 -11.61 -0.10 -11.33
N TYR A 460 -11.75 0.38 -10.09
CA TYR A 460 -11.05 1.57 -9.64
C TYR A 460 -10.01 1.25 -8.57
N GLN A 461 -8.89 1.98 -8.58
CA GLN A 461 -7.82 1.76 -7.61
C GLN A 461 -8.25 2.13 -6.20
N SER A 462 -8.74 3.36 -5.96
CA SER A 462 -9.05 3.80 -4.58
C SER A 462 -10.40 3.28 -4.04
N GLY A 463 -11.24 2.68 -4.89
CA GLY A 463 -12.62 2.32 -4.55
C GLY A 463 -13.52 3.53 -4.26
N CYS A 464 -14.46 3.37 -3.32
CA CYS A 464 -15.00 4.48 -2.53
C CYS A 464 -15.96 5.53 -3.14
N PHE A 465 -16.18 5.54 -4.45
CA PHE A 465 -17.21 6.40 -5.03
C PHE A 465 -18.47 5.59 -5.31
N ASP A 466 -19.63 6.24 -5.36
CA ASP A 466 -20.87 5.50 -5.52
C ASP A 466 -20.89 4.64 -6.79
N GLY A 467 -21.25 3.36 -6.63
CA GLY A 467 -21.30 2.42 -7.75
C GLY A 467 -19.97 1.80 -8.21
N TYR A 468 -18.83 1.99 -7.53
CA TYR A 468 -17.57 1.29 -7.87
C TYR A 468 -17.73 -0.24 -7.94
N PHE A 469 -16.90 -0.94 -8.72
CA PHE A 469 -16.93 -2.40 -8.90
C PHE A 469 -15.81 -3.07 -8.12
N THR A 470 -14.60 -2.52 -8.19
CA THR A 470 -13.45 -2.97 -7.43
C THR A 470 -12.75 -1.82 -6.74
N ALA A 471 -12.07 -2.13 -5.63
CA ALA A 471 -11.16 -1.23 -4.94
C ALA A 471 -9.83 -1.98 -4.74
N HIS A 472 -8.74 -1.49 -5.31
CA HIS A 472 -7.41 -2.12 -5.27
C HIS A 472 -6.55 -1.56 -4.12
N TYR A 473 -5.45 -2.21 -3.76
CA TYR A 473 -4.54 -1.78 -2.68
C TYR A 473 -5.22 -1.62 -1.31
N GLN A 474 -6.14 -2.52 -0.98
CA GLN A 474 -6.86 -2.53 0.29
C GLN A 474 -6.12 -3.38 1.32
N SER A 475 -5.76 -2.77 2.45
CA SER A 475 -5.25 -3.52 3.60
C SER A 475 -6.30 -4.50 4.12
N PRO A 476 -5.92 -5.54 4.89
CA PRO A 476 -6.86 -6.43 5.55
C PRO A 476 -7.97 -5.70 6.31
N GLN A 477 -7.63 -4.62 7.02
CA GLN A 477 -8.60 -3.82 7.78
C GLN A 477 -9.56 -3.03 6.86
N HIS A 478 -9.04 -2.43 5.78
CA HIS A 478 -9.86 -1.73 4.80
C HIS A 478 -10.84 -2.70 4.11
N MET A 479 -10.39 -3.90 3.75
CA MET A 479 -11.21 -4.94 3.15
C MET A 479 -12.45 -5.28 4.00
N ILE A 480 -12.24 -5.49 5.32
CA ILE A 480 -13.33 -5.76 6.28
C ILE A 480 -14.25 -4.55 6.43
N CYS A 481 -13.68 -3.34 6.50
CA CYS A 481 -14.48 -2.14 6.61
C CYS A 481 -15.37 -1.92 5.36
N LEU A 482 -14.82 -2.08 4.15
CA LEU A 482 -15.55 -1.91 2.89
C LEU A 482 -16.72 -2.89 2.84
N TRP A 483 -16.50 -4.13 3.30
CA TRP A 483 -17.56 -5.12 3.41
C TRP A 483 -18.69 -4.71 4.35
N ARG A 484 -18.37 -4.26 5.56
CA ARG A 484 -19.38 -3.80 6.53
C ARG A 484 -20.19 -2.63 5.99
N LYS A 485 -19.54 -1.69 5.28
CA LYS A 485 -20.21 -0.55 4.66
C LYS A 485 -21.11 -0.96 3.50
N LEU A 486 -20.65 -1.89 2.67
CA LEU A 486 -21.48 -2.46 1.60
C LEU A 486 -22.72 -3.13 2.19
N GLN A 487 -22.58 -3.91 3.28
CA GLN A 487 -23.70 -4.53 3.97
C GLN A 487 -24.69 -3.53 4.58
N SER A 488 -24.21 -2.36 5.01
CA SER A 488 -25.05 -1.28 5.53
C SER A 488 -25.61 -0.34 4.46
N GLY A 489 -25.37 -0.61 3.17
CA GLY A 489 -25.78 0.26 2.07
C GLY A 489 -25.05 1.62 2.01
N SER A 490 -23.87 1.73 2.64
CA SER A 490 -23.08 2.97 2.66
C SER A 490 -21.98 2.94 1.60
N SER A 491 -21.88 3.99 0.79
CA SER A 491 -20.82 4.19 -0.22
C SER A 491 -19.62 5.01 0.30
N ARG A 492 -19.56 5.33 1.61
CA ARG A 492 -18.46 6.13 2.20
C ARG A 492 -17.16 5.33 2.29
N CYS A 493 -16.00 5.91 1.96
CA CYS A 493 -14.71 5.22 2.15
C CYS A 493 -14.48 4.77 3.59
N CYS A 494 -13.75 3.68 3.74
CA CYS A 494 -13.07 3.33 5.00
C CYS A 494 -12.01 4.35 5.40
N ASN A 495 -11.51 5.10 4.42
CA ASN A 495 -10.66 6.28 4.55
C ASN A 495 -11.48 7.55 4.27
N VAL A 496 -12.35 7.97 5.19
CA VAL A 496 -12.91 9.34 5.20
C VAL A 496 -12.68 9.85 6.62
N ARG A 497 -11.69 10.73 6.82
CA ARG A 497 -11.73 12.20 6.57
C ARG A 497 -12.64 12.94 7.54
#